data_AF-A0A7S1JUL8-F1
#
_entry.id   AF-A0A7S1JUL8-F1
#
_cell.length_a   1.000
_cell.length_b   1.000
_cell.length_c   1.000
_cell.angle_alpha   90.00
_cell.angle_beta   90.00
_cell.angle_gamma   90.00
#
_symmetry.space_group_name_H-M   'P 1'
#
loop_
_entity.id
_entity.type
_entity.pdbx_description
1 polymer ?
#
loop_
_entity_poly.entity_id
_entity_poly.type
_entity_poly.pdbx_seq_one_letter_code
_entity_poly.pdbx_strand_id
1 'polypeptide(L)'
;RQDTRQGGDRCPHRHRGSAQVLVDGSEEPHKRAGMIERHDEPVLAYLEDIQSEWFDDKKQSSFRLIFKFSENPYFEPSTIVKSYILEQPDDGKDEVLSSTDCTELVWKPGKDVTKKTVTRKQKNKRTKATRKITEQVDVPSFFNFFKKHGQITVG
;
A
#
# COMPACT_ATOMS: atom_id res chain seq x y z
N ARG A 1 -31.88 62.35 21.22
CA ARG A 1 -33.15 61.95 21.88
C ARG A 1 -33.87 61.07 20.86
N GLN A 2 -34.11 59.78 21.04
CA GLN A 2 -34.18 58.84 22.17
C GLN A 2 -33.61 57.52 21.60
N ASP A 3 -32.69 56.75 22.18
CA ASP A 3 -32.60 56.08 23.49
C ASP A 3 -33.78 55.15 23.81
N THR A 4 -33.64 53.87 23.45
CA THR A 4 -34.20 52.74 24.19
C THR A 4 -33.23 51.56 24.13
N ARG A 5 -32.78 51.16 25.33
CA ARG A 5 -31.97 49.98 25.64
C ARG A 5 -32.90 48.79 25.92
N GLN A 6 -32.54 47.62 25.41
CA GLN A 6 -32.68 46.29 26.02
C GLN A 6 -31.87 45.34 25.12
N GLY A 7 -30.80 44.69 25.54
CA GLY A 7 -30.65 43.94 26.78
C GLY A 7 -30.90 42.47 26.45
N GLY A 8 -29.86 41.75 26.05
CA GLY A 8 -29.96 40.35 25.62
C GLY A 8 -28.57 39.74 25.42
N ASP A 9 -27.92 39.42 26.54
CA ASP A 9 -26.76 38.53 26.62
C ASP A 9 -26.87 37.33 25.68
N ARG A 10 -25.87 37.14 24.84
CA ARG A 10 -25.41 35.80 24.43
C ARG A 10 -23.92 35.86 24.14
N CYS A 11 -23.14 35.30 25.07
CA CYS A 11 -21.72 35.04 24.91
C CYS A 11 -21.41 34.41 23.55
N PRO A 12 -20.31 34.76 22.85
CA PRO A 12 -19.78 33.91 21.81
C PRO A 12 -19.22 32.67 22.51
N HIS A 13 -20.04 31.62 22.57
CA HIS A 13 -19.64 30.35 23.13
C HIS A 13 -18.55 29.77 22.23
N ARG A 14 -17.33 29.79 22.75
CA ARG A 14 -16.18 29.03 22.28
C ARG A 14 -16.53 27.55 22.35
N HIS A 15 -17.20 27.02 21.34
CA HIS A 15 -17.39 25.58 21.21
C HIS A 15 -16.21 24.97 20.46
N ARG A 16 -15.29 24.48 21.28
CA ARG A 16 -14.51 23.29 20.99
C ARG A 16 -15.51 22.14 20.75
N GLY A 17 -15.83 21.83 19.50
CA GLY A 17 -16.49 20.58 19.11
C GLY A 17 -15.40 19.68 18.52
N SER A 18 -14.97 18.59 19.16
CA SER A 18 -15.70 17.35 19.46
C SER A 18 -16.24 16.72 18.19
N ALA A 19 -15.52 15.70 17.75
CA ALA A 19 -15.86 14.82 16.66
C ALA A 19 -17.27 14.25 16.84
N GLN A 20 -18.14 14.46 15.85
CA GLN A 20 -18.90 13.39 15.21
C GLN A 20 -19.82 13.92 14.11
N VAL A 21 -19.72 13.25 12.96
CA VAL A 21 -20.76 12.97 11.95
C VAL A 21 -21.18 14.11 11.01
N LEU A 22 -20.63 14.05 9.80
CA LEU A 22 -21.44 13.95 8.58
C LEU A 22 -20.72 12.99 7.63
N VAL A 23 -21.19 11.74 7.65
CA VAL A 23 -20.93 10.72 6.63
C VAL A 23 -21.67 11.15 5.37
N ASP A 24 -20.93 11.42 4.30
CA ASP A 24 -21.39 11.25 2.93
C ASP A 24 -20.23 10.72 2.08
N GLY A 25 -20.56 9.80 1.19
CA GLY A 25 -19.69 8.74 0.70
C GLY A 25 -18.66 9.19 -0.35
N SER A 26 -17.39 9.03 -0.02
CA SER A 26 -16.30 8.69 -0.94
C SER A 26 -15.01 8.49 -0.13
N GLU A 27 -14.93 7.38 0.59
CA GLU A 27 -13.66 6.83 1.08
C GLU A 27 -12.75 6.62 -0.16
N GLU A 28 -11.54 7.14 -0.35
CA GLU A 28 -10.39 7.38 0.53
C GLU A 28 -9.42 8.39 -0.15
N PRO A 29 -9.15 9.60 0.38
CA PRO A 29 -8.10 10.47 -0.16
C PRO A 29 -6.68 10.16 0.36
N HIS A 30 -6.45 8.99 0.98
CA HIS A 30 -5.18 8.68 1.66
C HIS A 30 -4.45 7.38 1.23
N LYS A 31 -4.93 6.62 0.24
CA LYS A 31 -4.17 5.47 -0.28
C LYS A 31 -3.17 5.88 -1.36
N ARG A 32 -2.06 6.54 -0.98
CA ARG A 32 -0.80 6.54 -1.77
C ARG A 32 0.38 7.24 -1.10
N ALA A 33 0.14 8.20 -0.22
CA ALA A 33 1.20 8.93 0.51
C ALA A 33 1.58 8.19 1.80
N GLY A 34 2.26 7.05 1.67
CA GLY A 34 2.71 6.23 2.80
C GLY A 34 3.22 4.85 2.41
N MET A 35 3.69 4.66 1.17
CA MET A 35 4.07 3.34 0.66
C MET A 35 5.40 2.83 1.21
N ILE A 36 6.31 3.71 1.62
CA ILE A 36 7.64 3.35 2.11
C ILE A 36 7.63 3.39 3.63
N GLU A 37 7.87 2.24 4.23
CA GLU A 37 8.01 2.08 5.67
C GLU A 37 9.49 2.14 6.08
N ARG A 38 9.78 2.43 7.36
CA ARG A 38 11.17 2.55 7.86
C ARG A 38 12.03 1.31 7.62
N HIS A 39 11.41 0.14 7.54
CA HIS A 39 12.10 -1.13 7.31
C HIS A 39 12.36 -1.41 5.82
N ASP A 40 11.77 -0.63 4.92
CA ASP A 40 12.05 -0.67 3.49
C ASP A 40 13.29 0.14 3.13
N GLU A 41 13.59 1.23 3.86
CA GLU A 41 14.71 2.15 3.59
C GLU A 41 16.06 1.42 3.42
N PRO A 42 16.45 0.44 4.26
CA PRO A 42 17.71 -0.27 4.08
C PRO A 42 17.77 -1.13 2.81
N VAL A 43 16.62 -1.58 2.30
CA VAL A 43 16.55 -2.33 1.03
C VAL A 43 16.64 -1.36 -0.14
N LEU A 44 15.92 -0.23 -0.05
CA LEU A 44 15.93 0.83 -1.05
C LEU A 44 17.28 1.53 -1.17
N ALA A 45 18.15 1.45 -0.15
CA ALA A 45 19.52 1.92 -0.23
C ALA A 45 20.37 1.22 -1.32
N TYR A 46 19.93 0.04 -1.77
CA TYR A 46 20.57 -0.70 -2.87
C TYR A 46 19.96 -0.40 -4.24
N LEU A 47 18.91 0.44 -4.31
CA LEU A 47 18.29 0.85 -5.57
C LEU A 47 19.21 1.85 -6.29
N GLU A 48 19.72 1.46 -7.46
CA GLU A 48 20.65 2.26 -8.26
C GLU A 48 19.93 3.12 -9.30
N ASP A 49 18.85 2.59 -9.88
CA ASP A 49 18.19 3.21 -11.03
C ASP A 49 16.71 2.83 -11.12
N ILE A 50 15.89 3.75 -11.62
CA ILE A 50 14.48 3.52 -11.93
C ILE A 50 14.24 4.05 -13.34
N GLN A 51 13.80 3.16 -14.22
CA GLN A 51 13.48 3.51 -15.61
C GLN A 51 12.01 3.23 -15.88
N SER A 52 11.45 3.97 -16.82
CA SER A 52 10.13 3.71 -17.37
C SER A 52 10.24 3.65 -18.89
N GLU A 53 9.64 2.63 -19.48
CA GLU A 53 9.56 2.54 -20.94
C GLU A 53 8.23 1.96 -21.38
N TRP A 54 7.77 2.45 -22.53
CA TRP A 54 6.65 1.89 -23.24
C TRP A 54 7.10 0.61 -23.95
N PHE A 55 6.26 -0.41 -23.93
CA PHE A 55 6.50 -1.64 -24.67
C PHE A 55 5.19 -2.04 -25.36
N ASP A 56 5.29 -2.51 -26.61
CA ASP A 56 4.22 -2.68 -27.61
C ASP A 56 4.18 -1.55 -28.67
N ASP A 57 4.77 -1.88 -29.81
CA ASP A 57 4.86 -1.01 -30.99
C ASP A 57 3.49 -0.73 -31.63
N LYS A 58 2.46 -1.53 -31.32
CA LYS A 58 1.17 -1.40 -31.98
C LYS A 58 0.32 -0.28 -31.40
N LYS A 59 0.55 0.14 -30.15
CA LYS A 59 -0.28 1.19 -29.53
C LYS A 59 0.43 2.14 -28.54
N GLN A 60 1.70 1.92 -28.14
CA GLN A 60 2.36 2.73 -27.09
C GLN A 60 1.49 2.94 -25.82
N SER A 61 0.57 2.01 -25.54
CA SER A 61 -0.36 2.10 -24.41
C SER A 61 0.19 1.40 -23.16
N SER A 62 0.98 0.34 -23.33
CA SER A 62 1.53 -0.42 -22.21
C SER A 62 2.91 0.10 -21.82
N PHE A 63 3.18 0.18 -20.53
CA PHE A 63 4.47 0.64 -20.01
C PHE A 63 4.95 -0.24 -18.87
N ARG A 64 6.26 -0.26 -18.65
CA ARG A 64 6.88 -0.96 -17.54
C ARG A 64 7.80 -0.05 -16.75
N LEU A 65 7.82 -0.27 -15.45
CA LEU A 65 8.76 0.32 -14.52
C LEU A 65 9.86 -0.70 -14.24
N ILE A 66 11.11 -0.29 -14.38
CA ILE A 66 12.29 -1.14 -14.24
C ILE A 66 13.10 -0.57 -13.08
N PHE A 67 13.21 -1.33 -11.99
CA PHE A 67 13.98 -0.98 -10.81
C PHE A 67 15.26 -1.81 -10.79
N LYS A 68 16.42 -1.15 -10.85
CA LYS A 68 17.72 -1.82 -10.81
C LYS A 68 18.33 -1.67 -9.43
N PHE A 69 18.68 -2.79 -8.83
CA PHE A 69 19.35 -2.86 -7.55
C PHE A 69 20.76 -3.39 -7.74
N SER A 70 21.70 -2.83 -6.99
CA SER A 70 23.02 -3.43 -6.83
C SER A 70 22.90 -4.79 -6.13
N GLU A 71 24.00 -5.54 -6.11
CA GLU A 71 24.08 -6.73 -5.26
C GLU A 71 23.71 -6.37 -3.81
N ASN A 72 22.78 -7.12 -3.22
CA ASN A 72 22.20 -6.80 -1.93
C ASN A 72 21.89 -8.06 -1.08
N PRO A 73 21.77 -7.93 0.25
CA PRO A 73 21.54 -9.05 1.13
C PRO A 73 20.06 -9.44 1.27
N TYR A 74 19.13 -8.84 0.51
CA TYR A 74 17.69 -8.98 0.73
C TYR A 74 17.01 -9.94 -0.23
N PHE A 75 17.31 -9.87 -1.53
CA PHE A 75 16.73 -10.74 -2.55
C PHE A 75 17.75 -11.05 -3.65
N GLU A 76 17.41 -11.98 -4.54
CA GLU A 76 18.28 -12.41 -5.64
C GLU A 76 18.17 -11.55 -6.92
N PRO A 77 16.97 -11.17 -7.41
CA PRO A 77 16.86 -10.44 -8.68
C PRO A 77 17.45 -9.03 -8.57
N SER A 78 18.47 -8.71 -9.37
CA SER A 78 19.03 -7.34 -9.44
C SER A 78 18.15 -6.38 -10.25
N THR A 79 17.18 -6.88 -11.01
CA THR A 79 16.25 -6.05 -11.77
C THR A 79 14.82 -6.52 -11.52
N ILE A 80 13.97 -5.62 -11.03
CA ILE A 80 12.55 -5.85 -10.80
C ILE A 80 11.78 -5.05 -11.85
N VAL A 81 10.96 -5.73 -12.64
CA VAL A 81 10.13 -5.11 -13.68
C VAL A 81 8.68 -5.21 -13.27
N LYS A 82 7.97 -4.08 -13.26
CA LYS A 82 6.52 -4.00 -13.07
C LYS A 82 5.88 -3.49 -14.37
N SER A 83 5.20 -4.36 -15.07
CA SER A 83 4.52 -4.06 -16.33
C SER A 83 3.05 -3.72 -16.09
N TYR A 84 2.57 -2.68 -16.76
CA TYR A 84 1.18 -2.25 -16.84
C TYR A 84 0.70 -2.46 -18.26
N ILE A 85 -0.23 -3.39 -18.45
CA ILE A 85 -0.78 -3.74 -19.75
C ILE A 85 -2.10 -2.99 -19.90
N LEU A 86 -2.13 -2.03 -20.82
CA LEU A 86 -3.33 -1.24 -21.11
C LEU A 86 -4.00 -1.76 -22.38
N GLU A 87 -5.32 -1.85 -22.33
CA GLU A 87 -6.16 -2.20 -23.47
C GLU A 87 -7.08 -1.03 -23.80
N GLN A 88 -7.19 -0.72 -25.09
CA GLN A 88 -8.19 0.20 -25.59
C GLN A 88 -9.46 -0.59 -25.92
N PRO A 89 -10.61 -0.29 -25.29
CA PRO A 89 -11.85 -0.96 -25.63
C PRO A 89 -12.32 -0.65 -27.05
N ASP A 90 -13.05 -1.57 -27.66
CA ASP A 90 -13.54 -1.45 -29.06
C ASP A 90 -14.51 -0.27 -29.28
N ASP A 91 -15.05 0.30 -28.21
CA ASP A 91 -15.95 1.46 -28.25
C ASP A 91 -15.23 2.81 -28.37
N GLY A 92 -13.90 2.79 -28.52
CA GLY A 92 -13.07 3.98 -28.74
C GLY A 92 -12.88 4.86 -27.50
N LYS A 93 -13.18 4.33 -26.29
CA LYS A 93 -12.92 5.01 -25.02
C LYS A 93 -11.42 5.04 -24.66
N ASP A 94 -11.13 5.73 -23.55
CA ASP A 94 -9.82 5.80 -22.94
C ASP A 94 -9.25 4.41 -22.61
N GLU A 95 -7.93 4.30 -22.62
CA GLU A 95 -7.21 3.08 -22.28
C GLU A 95 -7.50 2.65 -20.84
N VAL A 96 -7.75 1.35 -20.65
CA VAL A 96 -8.04 0.75 -19.34
C VAL A 96 -6.92 -0.21 -18.98
N LEU A 97 -6.53 -0.22 -17.70
CA LEU A 97 -5.59 -1.20 -17.17
C LEU A 97 -6.21 -2.60 -17.22
N SER A 98 -5.70 -3.44 -18.13
CA SER A 98 -6.13 -4.84 -18.30
C SER A 98 -5.47 -5.74 -17.25
N SER A 99 -4.14 -5.65 -17.13
CA SER A 99 -3.40 -6.50 -16.20
C SER A 99 -2.08 -5.86 -15.77
N THR A 100 -1.51 -6.39 -14.68
CA THR A 100 -0.15 -6.05 -14.27
C THR A 100 0.67 -7.30 -14.07
N ASP A 101 1.87 -7.30 -14.61
CA ASP A 101 2.87 -8.33 -14.36
C ASP A 101 4.03 -7.76 -13.56
N CYS A 102 4.66 -8.61 -12.76
CA CYS A 102 5.81 -8.22 -11.97
C CYS A 102 6.84 -9.35 -11.91
N THR A 103 8.12 -8.98 -11.93
CA THR A 103 9.21 -9.86 -11.48
C THR A 103 8.94 -10.30 -10.05
N GLU A 104 9.03 -11.61 -9.81
CA GLU A 104 8.87 -12.18 -8.48
C GLU A 104 10.07 -11.84 -7.58
N LEU A 105 9.79 -11.34 -6.39
CA LEU A 105 10.80 -11.07 -5.37
C LEU A 105 11.16 -12.34 -4.61
N VAL A 106 12.33 -12.92 -4.93
CA VAL A 106 12.89 -14.06 -4.20
C VAL A 106 13.70 -13.55 -3.01
N TRP A 107 13.05 -13.41 -1.86
CA TRP A 107 13.68 -12.97 -0.62
C TRP A 107 14.67 -14.00 -0.08
N LYS A 108 15.83 -13.52 0.36
CA LYS A 108 16.82 -14.30 1.12
C LYS A 108 16.27 -14.64 2.51
N PRO A 109 16.75 -15.72 3.17
CA PRO A 109 16.23 -16.18 4.45
C PRO A 109 16.22 -15.09 5.53
N GLY A 110 15.03 -14.80 6.09
CA GLY A 110 14.85 -13.82 7.15
C GLY A 110 14.98 -12.35 6.72
N LYS A 111 14.92 -12.09 5.41
CA LYS A 111 15.08 -10.74 4.83
C LYS A 111 13.82 -10.19 4.15
N ASP A 112 12.73 -10.96 4.17
CA ASP A 112 11.42 -10.53 3.67
C ASP A 112 10.86 -9.41 4.56
N VAL A 113 10.97 -8.17 4.08
CA VAL A 113 10.45 -6.97 4.74
C VAL A 113 8.93 -6.87 4.65
N THR A 114 8.29 -7.66 3.78
CA THR A 114 6.83 -7.68 3.65
C THR A 114 6.14 -8.56 4.69
N LYS A 115 6.91 -9.25 5.55
CA LYS A 115 6.40 -10.16 6.57
C LYS A 115 7.02 -9.91 7.94
N LYS A 116 6.23 -10.14 8.98
CA LYS A 116 6.68 -10.12 10.37
C LYS A 116 6.36 -11.44 11.06
N THR A 117 7.34 -11.94 11.79
CA THR A 117 7.19 -13.13 12.64
C THR A 117 6.45 -12.76 13.94
N VAL A 118 5.31 -13.39 14.18
CA VAL A 118 4.52 -13.26 15.39
C VAL A 118 4.53 -14.58 16.14
N THR A 119 4.98 -14.57 17.40
CA THR A 119 4.94 -15.74 18.27
C THR A 119 3.80 -15.63 19.27
N ARG A 120 2.89 -16.60 19.25
CA ARG A 120 1.76 -16.71 20.17
C ARG A 120 1.93 -17.93 21.07
N LYS A 121 1.71 -17.75 22.38
CA LYS A 121 1.64 -18.87 23.33
C LYS A 121 0.23 -19.41 23.34
N GLN A 122 0.04 -20.67 22.96
CA GLN A 122 -1.24 -21.35 23.06
C GLN A 122 -1.23 -22.31 24.25
N LYS A 123 -2.19 -22.14 25.16
CA LYS A 123 -2.39 -23.04 26.29
C LYS A 123 -3.59 -23.96 26.02
N ASN A 124 -3.37 -25.26 26.12
CA ASN A 124 -4.45 -26.23 26.07
C ASN A 124 -5.31 -26.10 27.34
N LYS A 125 -6.62 -25.81 27.18
CA LYS A 125 -7.53 -25.59 28.32
C LYS A 125 -7.67 -26.82 29.22
N ARG A 126 -7.63 -28.03 28.63
CA ARG A 126 -7.81 -29.31 29.32
C ARG A 126 -6.52 -29.81 29.95
N THR A 127 -5.43 -29.91 29.17
CA THR A 127 -4.17 -30.50 29.66
C THR A 127 -3.22 -29.49 30.31
N LYS A 128 -3.58 -28.19 30.30
CA LYS A 128 -2.76 -27.04 30.76
C LYS A 128 -1.39 -26.90 30.06
N ALA A 129 -1.02 -27.79 29.14
CA ALA A 129 0.20 -27.73 28.35
C ALA A 129 0.25 -26.46 27.50
N THR A 130 1.43 -25.86 27.38
CA THR A 130 1.65 -24.63 26.62
C THR A 130 2.59 -24.90 25.44
N ARG A 131 2.19 -24.49 24.24
CA ARG A 131 3.03 -24.50 23.02
C ARG A 131 3.25 -23.08 22.50
N LYS A 132 4.39 -22.82 21.88
CA LYS A 132 4.64 -21.59 21.11
C LYS A 132 4.31 -21.86 19.65
N ILE A 133 3.44 -21.05 19.07
CA ILE A 133 3.14 -21.03 17.64
C ILE A 133 3.82 -19.81 17.06
N THR A 134 4.60 -20.01 16.02
CA THR A 134 5.26 -18.94 15.26
C THR A 134 4.60 -18.87 13.90
N GLU A 135 4.11 -17.68 13.55
CA GLU A 135 3.40 -17.42 12.30
C GLU A 135 4.03 -16.20 11.62
N GLN A 136 4.14 -16.22 10.30
CA GLN A 136 4.51 -15.03 9.52
C GLN A 136 3.23 -14.34 9.07
N VAL A 137 3.13 -13.04 9.35
CA VAL A 137 1.98 -12.21 8.99
C VAL A 137 2.46 -11.14 8.03
N ASP A 138 1.70 -10.86 6.98
CA ASP A 138 1.99 -9.75 6.06
C ASP A 138 1.95 -8.41 6.81
N VAL A 139 2.86 -7.52 6.45
CA VAL A 139 2.93 -6.16 6.98
C VAL A 139 2.95 -5.14 5.83
N PRO A 140 2.50 -3.89 6.09
CA PRO A 140 2.71 -2.79 5.17
C PRO A 140 4.21 -2.67 4.84
N SER A 141 4.51 -2.52 3.56
CA SER A 141 5.85 -2.41 2.99
C SER A 141 5.71 -1.96 1.54
N PHE A 142 6.64 -1.13 1.08
CA PHE A 142 6.77 -0.71 -0.32
C PHE A 142 6.82 -1.91 -1.25
N PHE A 143 7.51 -2.97 -0.85
CA PHE A 143 7.73 -4.14 -1.70
C PHE A 143 6.45 -4.97 -1.93
N ASN A 144 5.36 -4.69 -1.22
CA ASN A 144 4.04 -5.20 -1.59
C ASN A 144 3.58 -4.67 -2.96
N PHE A 145 4.12 -3.54 -3.44
CA PHE A 145 3.90 -3.02 -4.79
C PHE A 145 4.27 -4.05 -5.89
N PHE A 146 5.23 -4.93 -5.61
CA PHE A 146 5.71 -5.95 -6.55
C PHE A 146 4.99 -7.31 -6.38
N LYS A 147 4.11 -7.45 -5.37
CA LYS A 147 3.28 -8.65 -5.27
C LYS A 147 2.28 -8.66 -6.43
N LYS A 148 2.16 -9.81 -7.10
CA LYS A 148 1.10 -10.01 -8.09
C LYS A 148 -0.24 -9.87 -7.37
N HIS A 149 -1.03 -8.86 -7.70
CA HIS A 149 -2.43 -8.82 -7.32
C HIS A 149 -3.15 -9.84 -8.18
N GLY A 150 -3.11 -11.11 -7.78
CA GLY A 150 -4.03 -12.11 -8.28
C GLY A 150 -5.45 -11.65 -7.98
N GLN A 151 -6.37 -11.91 -8.91
CA GLN A 151 -7.80 -11.67 -8.80
C GLN A 151 -8.28 -11.85 -7.35
N ILE A 152 -9.05 -10.89 -6.85
CA ILE A 152 -9.77 -11.04 -5.58
C ILE A 152 -10.65 -12.29 -5.76
N THR A 153 -10.24 -13.42 -5.17
CA THR A 153 -11.12 -14.57 -5.04
C THR A 153 -12.22 -14.14 -4.07
N VAL A 154 -13.34 -13.71 -4.63
CA VAL A 154 -14.58 -13.59 -3.88
C VAL A 154 -14.98 -15.02 -3.53
N GLY A 155 -14.83 -15.38 -2.26
CA GLY A 155 -15.38 -16.61 -1.71
C GLY A 155 -16.90 -16.52 -1.57
#